data_AF-A0A924Y4K9-F1
#
_entry.id   AF-A0A924Y4K9-F1
#
_cell.length_a   1.000
_cell.length_b   1.000
_cell.length_c   1.000
_cell.angle_alpha   90.00
_cell.angle_beta   90.00
_cell.angle_gamma   90.00
#
_symmetry.space_group_name_H-M   'P 1'
#
loop_
_entity.id
_entity.type
_entity.pdbx_description
1 polymer ?
#
loop_
_entity_poly.entity_id
_entity_poly.type
_entity_poly.pdbx_seq_one_letter_code
_entity_poly.pdbx_strand_id
1 'polypeptide(L)'
;ASVQVFLSSTCPISNGYAPELQRLQRDYRAKDVAFYAVYSADSDRAVASRHAAEFGLTGYSVVHDPTQKYARKAGVTATPEVAVWDAKGTLRYRGRIDDRYAALGVRRAKARTSDLRHALDALMAGRAVPVPRTRAIGCVLPSSADGEAKP
;
A
#
# COMPACT_ATOMS: atom_id res chain seq x y z
N ALA A 1 -7.32 -2.39 -13.42
CA ALA A 1 -7.51 -2.32 -11.94
C ALA A 1 -6.47 -1.37 -11.35
N SER A 2 -6.55 -0.99 -10.08
CA SER A 2 -5.49 -0.17 -9.46
C SER A 2 -5.10 -0.63 -8.05
N VAL A 3 -3.83 -0.41 -7.71
CA VAL A 3 -3.25 -0.69 -6.40
C VAL A 3 -2.70 0.60 -5.83
N GLN A 4 -3.20 0.99 -4.67
CA GLN A 4 -2.65 2.06 -3.86
C GLN A 4 -1.80 1.43 -2.76
N VAL A 5 -0.52 1.77 -2.72
CA VAL A 5 0.42 1.33 -1.71
C VAL A 5 0.70 2.52 -0.81
N PHE A 6 0.19 2.47 0.42
CA PHE A 6 0.40 3.52 1.41
C PHE A 6 1.75 3.31 2.07
N LEU A 7 2.65 4.26 1.87
CA LEU A 7 4.04 4.21 2.32
C LEU A 7 4.33 5.42 3.21
N SER A 8 5.42 5.30 3.97
CA SER A 8 6.02 6.42 4.70
C SER A 8 7.52 6.37 4.48
N SER A 9 8.11 7.54 4.16
CA SER A 9 9.54 7.65 3.87
C SER A 9 10.45 7.32 5.08
N THR A 10 9.90 7.44 6.29
CA THR A 10 10.63 7.23 7.55
C THR A 10 10.37 5.85 8.17
N CYS A 11 9.50 5.02 7.56
CA CYS A 11 9.12 3.71 8.08
C CYS A 11 10.04 2.60 7.55
N PRO A 12 10.87 1.94 8.39
CA PRO A 12 11.77 0.89 7.94
C PRO A 12 11.05 -0.32 7.32
N ILE A 13 9.83 -0.61 7.78
CA ILE A 13 9.02 -1.71 7.23
C ILE A 13 8.58 -1.36 5.80
N SER A 14 8.07 -0.14 5.58
CA SER A 14 7.70 0.36 4.24
C SER A 14 8.86 0.24 3.27
N ASN A 15 10.03 0.69 3.71
CA ASN A 15 11.26 0.72 2.92
C ASN A 15 11.74 -0.70 2.59
N GLY A 16 11.66 -1.61 3.57
CA GLY A 16 12.02 -3.01 3.39
C GLY A 16 11.11 -3.80 2.43
N TYR A 17 9.93 -3.28 2.10
CA TYR A 17 9.03 -3.88 1.10
C TYR A 17 9.30 -3.43 -0.33
N ALA A 18 10.11 -2.38 -0.56
CA ALA A 18 10.34 -1.83 -1.89
C ALA A 18 10.74 -2.88 -2.95
N PRO A 19 11.63 -3.86 -2.67
CA PRO A 19 11.95 -4.91 -3.66
C PRO A 19 10.76 -5.81 -4.01
N GLU A 20 9.87 -6.11 -3.05
CA GLU A 20 8.68 -6.92 -3.30
C GLU A 20 7.64 -6.14 -4.10
N LEU A 21 7.42 -4.89 -3.72
CA LEU A 21 6.54 -3.96 -4.41
C LEU A 21 6.96 -3.81 -5.88
N GLN A 22 8.25 -3.58 -6.14
CA GLN A 22 8.75 -3.47 -7.49
C GLN A 22 8.58 -4.75 -8.31
N ARG A 23 8.74 -5.93 -7.69
CA ARG A 23 8.43 -7.21 -8.35
C ARG A 23 6.96 -7.30 -8.73
N LEU A 24 6.06 -6.97 -7.80
CA LEU A 24 4.62 -6.98 -8.06
C LEU A 24 4.24 -5.99 -9.18
N GLN A 25 4.75 -4.76 -9.13
CA GLN A 25 4.48 -3.77 -10.17
C GLN A 25 4.85 -4.29 -11.55
N ARG A 26 6.05 -4.86 -11.70
CA ARG A 26 6.51 -5.41 -12.99
C ARG A 26 5.62 -6.55 -13.47
N ASP A 27 5.27 -7.49 -12.58
CA ASP A 27 4.51 -8.68 -12.94
C ASP A 27 3.05 -8.37 -13.33
N TYR A 28 2.49 -7.27 -12.82
CA TYR A 28 1.12 -6.85 -13.10
C TYR A 28 1.00 -5.68 -14.08
N ARG A 29 2.12 -5.04 -14.46
CA ARG A 29 2.13 -3.96 -15.47
C ARG A 29 1.52 -4.42 -16.79
N ALA A 30 1.87 -5.63 -17.25
CA ALA A 30 1.36 -6.20 -18.51
C ALA A 30 -0.13 -6.62 -18.44
N LYS A 31 -0.75 -6.53 -17.25
CA LYS A 31 -2.15 -6.89 -17.00
C LYS A 31 -3.03 -5.66 -16.73
N ASP A 32 -2.57 -4.47 -17.15
CA ASP A 32 -3.28 -3.19 -16.96
C ASP A 32 -3.67 -2.89 -15.50
N VAL A 33 -2.77 -3.23 -14.58
CA VAL A 33 -2.87 -2.84 -13.17
C VAL A 33 -2.01 -1.60 -12.93
N ALA A 34 -2.65 -0.48 -12.62
CA ALA A 34 -1.96 0.75 -12.25
C ALA A 34 -1.49 0.69 -10.78
N PHE A 35 -0.26 1.11 -10.51
CA PHE A 35 0.29 1.17 -9.17
C PHE A 35 0.54 2.62 -8.74
N TYR A 36 0.10 2.96 -7.53
CA TYR A 36 0.25 4.27 -6.92
C TYR A 36 1.01 4.13 -5.60
N ALA A 37 2.06 4.94 -5.43
CA ALA A 37 2.76 5.08 -4.15
C ALA A 37 2.16 6.28 -3.43
N VAL A 38 1.37 6.03 -2.40
CA VAL A 38 0.60 7.05 -1.68
C VAL A 38 1.30 7.38 -0.36
N TYR A 39 1.67 8.62 -0.18
CA TYR A 39 2.36 9.12 1.01
C TYR A 39 1.42 10.02 1.79
N SER A 40 0.83 9.46 2.84
CA SER A 40 -0.16 10.14 3.70
C SER A 40 0.41 10.62 5.04
N ALA A 41 1.61 10.16 5.41
CA ALA A 41 2.29 10.55 6.65
C ALA A 41 3.46 11.52 6.44
N ASP A 42 3.90 11.73 5.18
CA ASP A 42 5.07 12.56 4.88
C ASP A 42 4.69 14.02 4.63
N SER A 43 5.59 14.92 4.99
CA SER A 43 5.35 16.36 5.06
C SER A 43 5.22 17.05 3.69
N ASP A 44 5.89 16.55 2.65
CA ASP A 44 5.90 17.19 1.32
C ASP A 44 6.04 16.19 0.15
N ARG A 45 5.54 16.59 -1.02
CA ARG A 45 5.62 15.91 -2.30
C ARG A 45 7.07 15.67 -2.76
N ALA A 46 8.00 16.59 -2.50
CA ALA A 46 9.39 16.39 -2.90
C ALA A 46 10.01 15.21 -2.13
N VAL A 47 9.71 15.09 -0.83
CA VAL A 47 10.13 13.95 0.01
C VAL A 47 9.55 12.64 -0.53
N ALA A 48 8.25 12.62 -0.80
CA ALA A 48 7.57 11.45 -1.37
C ALA A 48 8.17 11.00 -2.71
N SER A 49 8.44 11.96 -3.61
CA SER A 49 8.98 11.68 -4.95
C SER A 49 10.43 11.19 -4.89
N ARG A 50 11.25 11.85 -4.07
CA ARG A 50 12.65 11.46 -3.86
C ARG A 50 12.74 10.07 -3.23
N HIS A 51 11.94 9.80 -2.21
CA HIS A 51 11.88 8.48 -1.58
C HIS A 51 11.50 7.38 -2.58
N ALA A 52 10.46 7.61 -3.40
CA ALA A 52 10.06 6.64 -4.42
C ALA A 52 11.19 6.34 -5.43
N ALA A 53 11.96 7.36 -5.82
CA ALA A 53 13.11 7.22 -6.71
C ALA A 53 14.27 6.45 -6.04
N GLU A 54 14.64 6.82 -4.82
CA GLU A 54 15.73 6.19 -4.05
C GLU A 54 15.47 4.70 -3.79
N PHE A 55 14.20 4.32 -3.56
CA PHE A 55 13.80 2.93 -3.30
C PHE A 55 13.41 2.15 -4.56
N GLY A 56 13.59 2.74 -5.74
CA GLY A 56 13.39 2.04 -7.01
C GLY A 56 11.93 1.63 -7.27
N LEU A 57 10.97 2.44 -6.82
CA LEU A 57 9.53 2.26 -7.11
C LEU A 57 9.21 2.72 -8.54
N THR A 58 9.85 2.10 -9.53
CA THR A 58 9.69 2.41 -10.94
C THR A 58 8.33 1.96 -11.46
N GLY A 59 7.65 2.83 -12.21
CA GLY A 59 6.32 2.55 -12.76
C GLY A 59 5.18 2.74 -11.75
N TYR A 60 5.46 3.37 -10.61
CA TYR A 60 4.47 3.89 -9.68
C TYR A 60 4.18 5.36 -9.99
N SER A 61 2.90 5.75 -9.97
CA SER A 61 2.53 7.15 -9.85
C SER A 61 2.62 7.57 -8.38
N VAL A 62 3.46 8.56 -8.07
CA VAL A 62 3.62 9.08 -6.71
C VAL A 62 2.48 10.03 -6.39
N VAL A 63 1.81 9.79 -5.26
CA VAL A 63 0.70 10.60 -4.76
C VAL A 63 1.07 11.10 -3.38
N HIS A 64 1.16 12.42 -3.22
CA HIS A 64 1.24 13.05 -1.91
C HIS A 64 -0.19 13.31 -1.42
N ASP A 65 -0.55 12.71 -0.28
CA ASP A 65 -1.90 12.73 0.30
C ASP A 65 -1.88 13.35 1.71
N PRO A 66 -1.50 14.64 1.84
CA PRO A 66 -1.32 15.28 3.15
C PRO A 66 -2.62 15.39 3.96
N THR A 67 -3.76 15.44 3.26
CA THR A 67 -5.08 15.46 3.92
C THR A 67 -5.60 14.06 4.22
N GLN A 68 -4.84 13.00 3.94
CA GLN A 68 -5.21 11.60 4.12
C GLN A 68 -6.54 11.19 3.44
N LYS A 69 -6.92 11.88 2.37
CA LYS A 69 -8.19 11.64 1.66
C LYS A 69 -8.24 10.22 1.10
N TYR A 70 -7.15 9.76 0.48
CA TYR A 70 -7.10 8.42 -0.10
C TYR A 70 -6.98 7.35 0.99
N ALA A 71 -6.18 7.61 2.04
CA ALA A 71 -6.05 6.70 3.18
C ALA A 71 -7.39 6.48 3.88
N ARG A 72 -8.14 7.55 4.17
CA ARG A 72 -9.49 7.46 4.76
C ARG A 72 -10.49 6.73 3.86
N LYS A 73 -10.50 7.03 2.56
CA LYS A 73 -11.39 6.35 1.60
C LYS A 73 -11.10 4.85 1.53
N ALA A 74 -9.83 4.46 1.60
CA ALA A 74 -9.43 3.06 1.66
C ALA A 74 -9.68 2.42 3.04
N GLY A 75 -9.75 3.23 4.11
CA GLY A 75 -9.78 2.78 5.50
C GLY A 75 -8.44 2.19 5.96
N VAL A 76 -7.34 2.68 5.39
CA VAL A 76 -5.98 2.30 5.74
C VAL A 76 -5.56 2.98 7.03
N THR A 77 -4.90 2.25 7.92
CA THR A 77 -4.51 2.74 9.25
C THR A 77 -3.03 2.54 9.56
N ALA A 78 -2.28 1.84 8.71
CA ALA A 78 -0.85 1.61 8.90
C ALA A 78 -0.06 1.76 7.59
N THR A 79 1.26 1.87 7.71
CA THR A 79 2.22 1.86 6.61
C THR A 79 3.31 0.80 6.85
N PRO A 80 3.56 -0.12 5.91
CA PRO A 80 2.91 -0.23 4.61
C PRO A 80 1.57 -0.98 4.70
N GLU A 81 0.57 -0.46 4.00
CA GLU A 81 -0.73 -1.12 3.78
C GLU A 81 -1.16 -0.85 2.34
N VAL A 82 -1.89 -1.80 1.73
CA VAL A 82 -2.30 -1.71 0.34
C VAL A 82 -3.81 -1.73 0.21
N ALA A 83 -4.32 -1.03 -0.80
CA ALA A 83 -5.72 -1.05 -1.20
C ALA A 83 -5.82 -1.34 -2.70
N VAL A 84 -6.58 -2.37 -3.06
CA VAL A 84 -6.81 -2.78 -4.45
C VAL A 84 -8.23 -2.41 -4.86
N TRP A 85 -8.34 -1.64 -5.94
CA TRP A 85 -9.58 -1.18 -6.49
C TRP A 85 -9.82 -1.84 -7.86
N ASP A 86 -11.05 -2.26 -8.13
CA ASP A 86 -11.41 -2.71 -9.47
C ASP A 86 -11.64 -1.53 -10.41
N ALA A 87 -11.92 -1.83 -11.69
CA ALA A 87 -12.19 -0.81 -12.71
C ALA A 87 -13.45 0.03 -12.44
N LYS A 88 -14.36 -0.45 -11.57
CA LYS A 88 -15.58 0.26 -11.16
C LYS A 88 -15.34 1.14 -9.93
N GLY A 89 -14.10 1.20 -9.41
CA GLY A 89 -13.75 1.95 -8.22
C GLY A 89 -14.22 1.28 -6.91
N THR A 90 -14.52 -0.02 -6.94
CA THR A 90 -14.88 -0.80 -5.74
C THR A 90 -13.62 -1.34 -5.07
N LEU A 91 -13.52 -1.17 -3.74
CA LEU A 91 -12.43 -1.76 -2.96
C LEU A 91 -12.59 -3.28 -2.91
N ARG A 92 -11.60 -4.02 -3.44
CA ARG A 92 -11.59 -5.49 -3.49
C ARG A 92 -10.64 -6.14 -2.50
N TYR A 93 -9.60 -5.42 -2.10
CA TYR A 93 -8.67 -5.88 -1.08
C TYR A 93 -8.10 -4.71 -0.28
N ARG A 94 -7.92 -4.92 1.02
CA ARG A 94 -7.14 -4.03 1.89
C ARG A 94 -6.32 -4.81 2.89
N GLY A 95 -5.03 -4.50 3.03
CA GLY A 95 -4.23 -5.04 4.11
C GLY A 95 -2.75 -5.12 3.80
N ARG A 96 -2.10 -6.19 4.26
CA ARG A 96 -0.66 -6.40 4.07
C ARG A 96 -0.30 -6.77 2.63
N ILE A 97 0.96 -6.59 2.29
CA ILE A 97 1.53 -7.02 1.00
C ILE A 97 1.73 -8.55 1.00
N ASP A 98 2.43 -9.04 2.03
CA ASP A 98 2.71 -10.44 2.30
C ASP A 98 2.85 -10.64 3.84
N ASP A 99 3.12 -11.85 4.31
CA ASP A 99 3.35 -12.11 5.73
C ASP A 99 4.84 -12.06 6.16
N ARG A 100 5.73 -11.44 5.39
CA ARG A 100 7.16 -11.38 5.73
C ARG A 100 7.41 -10.64 7.03
N TYR A 101 6.60 -9.64 7.35
CA TYR A 101 6.58 -9.02 8.67
C TYR A 101 5.45 -9.62 9.51
N ALA A 102 5.82 -10.44 10.49
CA ALA A 102 4.88 -11.13 11.36
C ALA A 102 4.33 -10.20 12.47
N ALA A 103 5.21 -9.32 12.95
CA ALA A 103 4.96 -8.30 13.96
C ALA A 103 6.02 -7.19 13.79
N LEU A 104 5.87 -6.08 14.52
CA LEU A 104 6.88 -5.02 14.56
C LEU A 104 8.22 -5.61 15.04
N GLY A 105 9.29 -5.36 14.29
CA GLY A 105 10.62 -5.93 14.55
C GLY A 105 10.79 -7.42 14.21
N VAL A 106 9.72 -8.14 13.84
CA VAL A 106 9.77 -9.57 13.52
C VAL A 106 9.63 -9.80 12.02
N ARG A 107 10.78 -9.96 11.36
CA ARG A 107 10.87 -10.22 9.92
C ARG A 107 11.28 -11.67 9.63
N ARG A 108 10.53 -12.32 8.76
CA ARG A 108 10.84 -13.66 8.21
C ARG A 108 11.83 -13.54 7.07
N ALA A 109 12.70 -14.54 6.93
CA ALA A 109 13.60 -14.65 5.77
C ALA A 109 12.81 -14.81 4.46
N LYS A 110 11.69 -15.54 4.50
CA LYS A 110 10.79 -15.77 3.36
C LYS A 110 9.33 -15.60 3.80
N ALA A 111 8.54 -14.94 2.97
CA ALA A 111 7.09 -14.91 3.13
C ALA A 111 6.51 -16.32 2.89
N ARG A 112 5.52 -16.70 3.70
CA ARG A 112 4.73 -17.92 3.56
C ARG A 112 3.46 -17.66 2.76
N THR A 113 2.94 -16.43 2.78
CA THR A 113 1.77 -16.02 2.01
C THR A 113 2.05 -14.75 1.23
N SER A 114 1.51 -14.62 0.02
CA SER A 114 1.62 -13.42 -0.81
C SER A 114 0.23 -12.80 -1.00
N ASP A 115 -0.30 -12.17 0.03
CA ASP A 115 -1.71 -11.76 0.12
C ASP A 115 -2.13 -10.78 -0.99
N LEU A 116 -1.31 -9.76 -1.27
CA LEU A 116 -1.57 -8.83 -2.39
C LEU A 116 -1.55 -9.54 -3.74
N ARG A 117 -0.60 -10.46 -3.96
CA ARG A 117 -0.54 -11.26 -5.19
C ARG A 117 -1.80 -12.11 -5.37
N HIS A 118 -2.22 -12.81 -4.31
CA HIS A 118 -3.44 -13.62 -4.35
C HIS A 118 -4.69 -12.77 -4.67
N ALA A 119 -4.79 -11.57 -4.09
CA ALA A 119 -5.89 -10.64 -4.39
C ALA A 119 -5.87 -10.18 -5.85
N LEU A 120 -4.70 -9.83 -6.37
CA LEU A 120 -4.56 -9.41 -7.77
C LEU A 120 -4.82 -10.57 -8.74
N ASP A 121 -4.32 -11.77 -8.47
CA ASP A 121 -4.55 -12.94 -9.32
C ASP A 121 -6.03 -13.35 -9.35
N ALA A 122 -6.72 -13.27 -8.20
CA ALA A 122 -8.17 -13.50 -8.17
C ALA A 122 -8.90 -12.46 -9.01
N LEU A 123 -8.57 -11.18 -8.85
CA LEU A 123 -9.20 -10.08 -9.58
C LEU A 123 -8.95 -10.16 -11.10
N MET A 124 -7.72 -10.51 -11.52
CA MET A 124 -7.36 -10.67 -12.93
C MET A 124 -7.98 -11.92 -13.57
N ALA A 125 -8.30 -12.94 -12.76
CA ALA A 125 -9.08 -14.08 -13.20
C ALA A 125 -10.60 -13.82 -13.20
N GLY A 126 -11.06 -12.60 -12.91
CA GLY A 126 -12.48 -12.28 -12.80
C GLY A 126 -13.19 -12.95 -11.60
N ARG A 127 -12.42 -13.43 -10.61
CA ARG A 127 -12.94 -14.10 -9.41
C ARG A 127 -13.05 -13.13 -8.24
N ALA A 128 -13.90 -13.47 -7.28
CA ALA A 128 -13.93 -12.78 -6.00
C ALA A 128 -12.60 -12.98 -5.25
N VAL A 129 -12.12 -11.92 -4.58
CA VAL A 129 -10.94 -12.00 -3.71
C VAL A 129 -11.32 -12.80 -2.47
N PRO A 130 -10.71 -13.99 -2.21
CA PRO A 130 -11.16 -14.87 -1.13
C PRO A 130 -10.93 -14.27 0.26
N VAL A 131 -9.84 -13.52 0.43
CA VAL A 131 -9.49 -12.83 1.67
C VAL A 131 -9.41 -11.33 1.37
N PRO A 132 -10.54 -10.60 1.42
CA PRO A 132 -10.59 -9.19 1.04
C PRO A 132 -9.93 -8.27 2.07
N ARG A 133 -9.65 -8.76 3.29
CA ARG A 133 -9.02 -7.98 4.35
C ARG A 133 -7.97 -8.79 5.10
N THR A 134 -6.80 -8.21 5.26
CA THR A 134 -5.75 -8.71 6.16
C THR A 134 -5.24 -7.59 7.05
N ARG A 135 -4.59 -7.95 8.16
CA ARG A 135 -3.97 -6.97 9.06
C ARG A 135 -2.59 -6.58 8.52
N ALA A 136 -2.40 -5.30 8.24
CA ALA A 136 -1.07 -4.73 7.96
C ALA A 136 -0.24 -4.62 9.24
N ILE A 137 1.07 -4.79 9.09
CA ILE A 137 2.07 -4.66 10.16
C ILE A 137 2.99 -3.51 9.76
N GLY A 138 3.03 -2.46 10.56
CA GLY A 138 3.62 -1.19 10.13
C GLY A 138 3.50 -0.07 11.13
N CYS A 139 4.04 1.09 10.77
CA CYS A 139 3.86 2.33 11.50
C CYS A 139 2.41 2.81 11.36
N VAL A 140 1.80 3.24 12.46
CA VAL A 140 0.43 3.75 12.46
C VAL A 140 0.37 5.07 11.69
N LEU A 141 -0.64 5.25 10.85
CA LEU A 141 -0.89 6.55 10.24
C LEU A 141 -1.38 7.52 11.33
N PRO A 142 -0.81 8.74 11.42
CA PRO A 142 -1.27 9.71 12.40
C PRO A 142 -2.75 10.03 12.15
N SER A 143 -3.57 10.01 13.20
CA SER A 143 -4.98 10.40 13.10
C SER A 143 -5.06 11.88 12.74
N SER A 144 -5.89 12.26 11.77
CA SER A 144 -6.19 13.69 11.52
C SER A 144 -7.09 14.32 12.60
N ALA A 145 -7.30 13.65 13.74
CA ALA A 145 -8.21 14.06 14.81
C ALA A 145 -7.64 15.16 15.74
N ASP A 146 -6.89 16.12 15.19
CA ASP A 146 -6.68 17.44 15.81
C ASP A 146 -7.50 18.54 15.09
N GLY A 147 -8.42 18.14 14.21
CA GLY A 147 -9.41 19.00 13.56
C GLY A 147 -10.82 18.80 14.12
N GLU A 148 -10.94 18.64 15.43
CA GLU A 148 -12.23 18.60 16.11
C GLU A 148 -12.87 20.00 16.01
N ALA A 149 -13.88 20.12 15.15
CA ALA A 149 -14.86 21.19 15.25
C ALA A 149 -15.51 21.06 16.65
N LYS A 150 -15.04 21.88 17.58
CA LYS A 150 -15.65 22.06 18.89
C LYS A 150 -17.04 22.70 18.67
N PRO A 151 -18.14 22.13 19.21
CA PRO A 151 -19.43 22.83 19.28
C PRO A 151 -19.36 24.05 20.20
#